data_AF-A0A258VUA3-F1
#
_entry.id   AF-A0A258VUA3-F1
#
_cell.length_a   1.000
_cell.length_b   1.000
_cell.length_c   1.000
_cell.angle_alpha   90.00
_cell.angle_beta   90.00
_cell.angle_gamma   90.00
#
_symmetry.space_group_name_H-M   'P 1'
#
loop_
_entity.id
_entity.type
_entity.pdbx_description
1 polymer ?
#
loop_
_entity_poly.entity_id
_entity_poly.type
_entity_poly.pdbx_seq_one_letter_code
_entity_poly.pdbx_strand_id
1 'polypeptide(L)'
;MKPFDVVAYAVPVFVLLVIAEMIWAARRAPVNYYWAHRTGHRVRWFWASHVNHHTSQHYNLSTALRQTWTGFFALSFIFRIWPAFIGFHPAMLITVGGANLVYQFWIHTEAVGRMPRWFEAVFNTPSHHRVHHATNPLYLDRNYAGALIVWDRLFGTFQRERCDLPIRYGIIKQLGSFNLLHAVFHEWRGMLGDAWHAPWRHKLSYLLRPPGWSHDGSREGSDAIRARWQERRGEVG
;
A
#
# COMPACT_ATOMS: atom_id res chain seq x y z
N MET A 1 41.68 -28.67 20.59
CA MET A 1 40.85 -28.33 19.42
C MET A 1 39.70 -27.47 19.93
N LYS A 2 39.49 -26.23 19.44
CA LYS A 2 38.35 -25.41 19.90
C LYS A 2 37.05 -26.06 19.40
N PRO A 3 36.01 -26.19 20.24
CA PRO A 3 34.74 -26.76 19.80
C PRO A 3 34.14 -25.89 18.69
N PHE A 4 33.64 -26.54 17.64
CA PHE A 4 32.96 -25.87 16.55
C PHE A 4 31.64 -25.28 17.08
N ASP A 5 31.55 -23.94 17.12
CA ASP A 5 30.35 -23.24 17.53
C ASP A 5 29.39 -23.10 16.35
N VAL A 6 28.47 -24.04 16.25
CA VAL A 6 27.43 -24.09 15.22
C VAL A 6 26.65 -22.77 15.17
N VAL A 7 26.42 -22.10 16.29
CA VAL A 7 25.60 -20.88 16.37
C VAL A 7 26.35 -19.68 15.78
N ALA A 8 27.65 -19.56 16.05
CA ALA A 8 28.50 -18.50 15.52
C ALA A 8 28.57 -18.47 13.99
N TYR A 9 28.40 -19.62 13.33
CA TYR A 9 28.39 -19.74 11.88
C TYR A 9 26.99 -19.86 11.28
N ALA A 10 26.05 -20.50 11.98
CA ALA A 10 24.68 -20.68 11.50
C ALA A 10 23.92 -19.35 11.39
N VAL A 11 24.13 -18.41 12.32
CA VAL A 11 23.43 -17.11 12.28
C VAL A 11 23.90 -16.25 11.08
N PRO A 12 25.21 -16.04 10.85
CA PRO A 12 25.67 -15.34 9.65
C PRO A 12 25.30 -16.06 8.35
N VAL A 13 25.38 -17.39 8.30
CA VAL A 13 24.97 -18.17 7.13
C VAL A 13 23.47 -18.05 6.88
N PHE A 14 22.64 -18.11 7.92
CA PHE A 14 21.20 -17.90 7.81
C PHE A 14 20.88 -16.48 7.33
N VAL A 15 21.54 -15.46 7.89
CA VAL A 15 21.39 -14.07 7.43
C VAL A 15 21.85 -13.90 5.99
N LEU A 16 22.95 -14.52 5.58
CA LEU A 16 23.44 -14.49 4.19
C LEU A 16 22.50 -15.25 3.24
N LEU A 17 21.90 -16.35 3.67
CA LEU A 17 20.90 -17.08 2.91
C LEU A 17 19.61 -16.28 2.77
N VAL A 18 19.16 -15.59 3.83
CA VAL A 18 18.03 -14.67 3.79
C VAL A 18 18.34 -13.47 2.88
N ILE A 19 19.54 -12.90 2.94
CA ILE A 19 19.96 -11.81 2.04
C ILE A 19 20.06 -12.30 0.60
N ALA A 20 20.62 -13.49 0.36
CA ALA A 20 20.71 -14.10 -0.97
C ALA A 20 19.32 -14.43 -1.53
N GLU A 21 18.42 -14.96 -0.70
CA GLU A 21 17.00 -15.18 -1.01
C GLU A 21 16.31 -13.84 -1.28
N MET A 22 16.55 -12.80 -0.49
CA MET A 22 16.00 -11.46 -0.70
C MET A 22 16.55 -10.81 -1.97
N ILE A 23 17.81 -11.05 -2.36
CA ILE A 23 18.41 -10.55 -3.61
C ILE A 23 17.91 -11.35 -4.82
N TRP A 24 17.79 -12.67 -4.67
CA TRP A 24 17.23 -13.57 -5.68
C TRP A 24 15.74 -13.29 -5.90
N ALA A 25 14.98 -13.10 -4.82
CA ALA A 25 13.62 -12.61 -4.83
C ALA A 25 13.59 -11.17 -5.38
N ALA A 26 14.47 -10.25 -4.99
CA ALA A 26 14.58 -8.92 -5.61
C ALA A 26 14.76 -8.95 -7.13
N ARG A 27 15.44 -9.97 -7.64
CA ARG A 27 15.71 -10.17 -9.06
C ARG A 27 14.65 -11.00 -9.79
N ARG A 28 13.76 -11.70 -9.09
CA ARG A 28 12.73 -12.59 -9.69
C ARG A 28 11.28 -12.29 -9.25
N ALA A 29 11.07 -11.81 -8.03
CA ALA A 29 9.86 -11.18 -7.50
C ALA A 29 10.08 -10.44 -6.13
N PRO A 30 9.98 -9.10 -6.11
CA PRO A 30 9.18 -8.39 -5.09
C PRO A 30 8.26 -7.34 -5.73
N VAL A 31 7.95 -7.63 -6.99
CA VAL A 31 6.99 -6.96 -7.85
C VAL A 31 5.57 -7.21 -7.32
N ASN A 32 5.35 -8.38 -6.72
CA ASN A 32 4.02 -8.86 -6.36
C ASN A 32 3.28 -7.99 -5.33
N TYR A 33 3.89 -7.72 -4.16
CA TYR A 33 3.25 -6.88 -3.15
C TYR A 33 3.04 -5.45 -3.68
N TYR A 34 4.07 -4.88 -4.29
CA TYR A 34 4.01 -3.51 -4.82
C TYR A 34 2.85 -3.34 -5.81
N TRP A 35 2.71 -4.25 -6.79
CA TRP A 35 1.59 -4.16 -7.74
C TRP A 35 0.25 -4.52 -7.13
N ALA A 36 0.17 -5.49 -6.23
CA ALA A 36 -1.07 -5.77 -5.51
C ALA A 36 -1.54 -4.52 -4.75
N HIS A 37 -0.62 -3.86 -4.03
CA HIS A 37 -0.92 -2.68 -3.25
C HIS A 37 -1.26 -1.47 -4.14
N ARG A 38 -0.44 -1.19 -5.16
CA ARG A 38 -0.72 -0.15 -6.15
C ARG A 38 -2.05 -0.37 -6.86
N THR A 39 -2.39 -1.60 -7.23
CA THR A 39 -3.69 -1.96 -7.83
C THR A 39 -4.82 -1.70 -6.83
N GLY A 40 -4.61 -2.02 -5.55
CA GLY A 40 -5.49 -1.66 -4.44
C GLY A 40 -5.82 -0.17 -4.34
N HIS A 41 -4.95 0.72 -4.81
CA HIS A 41 -5.18 2.17 -4.82
C HIS A 41 -5.63 2.70 -6.19
N ARG A 42 -5.28 2.03 -7.29
CA ARG A 42 -5.44 2.54 -8.66
C ARG A 42 -6.58 1.90 -9.44
N VAL A 43 -7.23 0.88 -8.89
CA VAL A 43 -8.39 0.22 -9.48
C VAL A 43 -9.49 0.19 -8.43
N ARG A 44 -10.61 0.86 -8.70
CA ARG A 44 -11.66 1.08 -7.69
C ARG A 44 -12.23 -0.21 -7.10
N TRP A 45 -12.32 -1.28 -7.87
CA TRP A 45 -12.70 -2.61 -7.39
C TRP A 45 -11.81 -3.11 -6.25
N PHE A 46 -10.49 -3.03 -6.42
CA PHE A 46 -9.55 -3.45 -5.38
C PHE A 46 -9.47 -2.43 -4.24
N TRP A 47 -9.67 -1.14 -4.53
CA TRP A 47 -9.82 -0.10 -3.52
C TRP A 47 -11.02 -0.33 -2.60
N ALA A 48 -12.16 -0.77 -3.14
CA ALA A 48 -13.34 -1.10 -2.34
C ALA A 48 -13.04 -2.17 -1.28
N SER A 49 -12.09 -3.07 -1.57
CA SER A 49 -11.57 -4.00 -0.58
C SER A 49 -10.54 -3.36 0.34
N HIS A 50 -9.64 -2.53 -0.18
CA HIS A 50 -8.48 -2.02 0.56
C HIS A 50 -8.78 -0.81 1.48
N VAL A 51 -9.76 0.03 1.12
CA VAL A 51 -10.05 1.33 1.74
C VAL A 51 -10.19 1.29 3.26
N ASN A 52 -10.72 0.19 3.82
CA ASN A 52 -10.87 -0.04 5.26
C ASN A 52 -9.60 0.28 6.05
N HIS A 53 -8.46 -0.09 5.51
CA HIS A 53 -7.15 0.13 6.10
C HIS A 53 -6.82 1.63 6.24
N HIS A 54 -7.26 2.43 5.28
CA HIS A 54 -7.02 3.87 5.22
C HIS A 54 -8.08 4.71 5.96
N THR A 55 -9.18 4.14 6.42
CA THR A 55 -10.27 4.91 7.05
C THR A 55 -9.91 5.58 8.37
N SER A 56 -8.83 5.14 9.05
CA SER A 56 -8.47 5.68 10.36
C SER A 56 -7.94 7.11 10.27
N GLN A 57 -8.52 8.02 11.05
CA GLN A 57 -8.01 9.39 11.23
C GLN A 57 -6.91 9.48 12.30
N HIS A 58 -6.68 8.39 13.04
CA HIS A 58 -5.58 8.25 14.00
C HIS A 58 -4.59 7.21 13.50
N TYR A 59 -3.31 7.54 13.46
CA TYR A 59 -2.29 6.67 12.87
C TYR A 59 -1.40 6.02 13.94
N ASN A 60 -1.62 4.74 14.20
CA ASN A 60 -0.84 3.96 15.15
C ASN A 60 -0.85 2.47 14.75
N LEU A 61 -0.24 1.62 15.57
CA LEU A 61 -0.09 0.19 15.26
C LEU A 61 -1.44 -0.53 15.04
N SER A 62 -2.54 -0.05 15.65
CA SER A 62 -3.86 -0.63 15.40
C SER A 62 -4.36 -0.39 13.97
N THR A 63 -3.87 0.65 13.27
CA THR A 63 -4.16 0.89 11.85
C THR A 63 -3.67 -0.28 10.99
N ALA A 64 -2.54 -0.90 11.35
CA ALA A 64 -2.03 -2.10 10.66
C ALA A 64 -3.04 -3.26 10.69
N LEU A 65 -3.82 -3.36 11.78
CA LEU A 65 -4.80 -4.43 12.01
C LEU A 65 -6.15 -4.18 11.33
N ARG A 66 -6.40 -2.98 10.78
CA ARG A 66 -7.65 -2.63 10.07
C ARG A 66 -7.69 -3.24 8.67
N GLN A 67 -7.67 -4.56 8.60
CA GLN A 67 -7.70 -5.31 7.35
C GLN A 67 -9.13 -5.62 6.93
N THR A 68 -9.34 -5.66 5.62
CA THR A 68 -10.60 -6.09 5.03
C THR A 68 -10.74 -7.61 5.05
N TRP A 69 -11.96 -8.11 5.17
CA TRP A 69 -12.28 -9.52 4.87
C TRP A 69 -12.88 -9.70 3.48
N THR A 70 -13.11 -8.61 2.73
CA THR A 70 -13.69 -8.69 1.37
C THR A 70 -12.66 -9.05 0.29
N GLY A 71 -11.39 -9.23 0.67
CA GLY A 71 -10.29 -9.49 -0.27
C GLY A 71 -10.47 -10.78 -1.08
N PHE A 72 -11.15 -11.78 -0.52
CA PHE A 72 -11.50 -13.00 -1.25
C PHE A 72 -12.51 -12.71 -2.38
N PHE A 73 -13.59 -11.98 -2.09
CA PHE A 73 -14.57 -11.55 -3.09
C PHE A 73 -13.96 -10.64 -4.16
N ALA A 74 -13.00 -9.79 -3.76
CA ALA A 74 -12.26 -8.96 -4.69
C ALA A 74 -11.23 -9.75 -5.53
N LEU A 75 -11.08 -11.07 -5.31
CA LEU A 75 -10.07 -11.93 -5.93
C LEU A 75 -8.63 -11.46 -5.69
N SER A 76 -8.38 -10.74 -4.60
CA SER A 76 -7.05 -10.21 -4.26
C SER A 76 -6.02 -11.31 -3.98
N PHE A 77 -6.47 -12.54 -3.73
CA PHE A 77 -5.57 -13.70 -3.57
C PHE A 77 -4.84 -14.06 -4.88
N ILE A 78 -5.33 -13.66 -6.05
CA ILE A 78 -4.70 -13.92 -7.35
C ILE A 78 -3.28 -13.36 -7.37
N PHE A 79 -3.08 -12.17 -6.79
CA PHE A 79 -1.75 -11.60 -6.62
C PHE A 79 -0.84 -12.54 -5.80
N ARG A 80 -1.35 -13.23 -4.79
CA ARG A 80 -0.51 -14.06 -3.91
C ARG A 80 -0.28 -15.48 -4.41
N ILE A 81 -1.23 -16.05 -5.16
CA ILE A 81 -1.21 -17.48 -5.51
C ILE A 81 -0.39 -17.79 -6.76
N TRP A 82 -0.22 -16.84 -7.69
CA TRP A 82 0.46 -17.11 -8.97
C TRP A 82 1.90 -17.65 -8.85
N PRO A 83 2.72 -17.29 -7.83
CA PRO A 83 4.04 -17.89 -7.67
C PRO A 83 3.96 -19.41 -7.44
N ALA A 84 2.90 -19.92 -6.81
CA ALA A 84 2.72 -21.37 -6.64
C ALA A 84 2.59 -22.09 -7.98
N PHE A 85 1.93 -21.47 -8.96
CA PHE A 85 1.77 -22.03 -10.32
C PHE A 85 3.07 -22.04 -11.13
N ILE A 86 4.08 -21.26 -10.74
CA ILE A 86 5.41 -21.27 -11.37
C ILE A 86 6.46 -22.01 -10.52
N GLY A 87 6.02 -22.82 -9.55
CA GLY A 87 6.87 -23.79 -8.84
C GLY A 87 7.31 -23.39 -7.42
N PHE A 88 6.83 -22.27 -6.86
CA PHE A 88 7.15 -21.91 -5.48
C PHE A 88 6.35 -22.75 -4.48
N HIS A 89 7.03 -23.37 -3.53
CA HIS A 89 6.40 -24.12 -2.46
C HIS A 89 5.48 -23.22 -1.60
N PRO A 90 4.25 -23.64 -1.27
CA PRO A 90 3.29 -22.82 -0.50
C PRO A 90 3.85 -22.29 0.82
N ALA A 91 4.66 -23.09 1.53
CA ALA A 91 5.30 -22.66 2.76
C ALA A 91 6.19 -21.41 2.58
N MET A 92 6.89 -21.27 1.44
CA MET A 92 7.67 -20.06 1.15
C MET A 92 6.78 -18.83 1.01
N LEU A 93 5.63 -18.97 0.35
CA LEU A 93 4.67 -17.87 0.16
C LEU A 93 4.09 -17.41 1.50
N ILE A 94 3.79 -18.36 2.38
CA ILE A 94 3.31 -18.09 3.74
C ILE A 94 4.42 -17.40 4.56
N THR A 95 5.65 -17.92 4.54
CA THR A 95 6.78 -17.35 5.28
C THR A 95 7.10 -15.92 4.83
N VAL A 96 7.28 -15.71 3.52
CA VAL A 96 7.57 -14.37 2.96
C VAL A 96 6.41 -13.41 3.20
N GLY A 97 5.17 -13.88 3.03
CA GLY A 97 3.97 -13.11 3.31
C GLY A 97 3.88 -12.69 4.78
N GLY A 98 4.15 -13.61 5.70
CA GLY A 98 4.18 -13.37 7.15
C GLY A 98 5.29 -12.40 7.56
N ALA A 99 6.51 -12.59 7.05
CA ALA A 99 7.62 -11.66 7.28
C ALA A 99 7.29 -10.24 6.80
N ASN A 100 6.69 -10.11 5.61
CA ASN A 100 6.25 -8.82 5.07
C ASN A 100 5.09 -8.21 5.89
N LEU A 101 4.21 -9.02 6.48
CA LEU A 101 3.16 -8.54 7.38
C LEU A 101 3.75 -7.98 8.68
N VAL A 102 4.69 -8.71 9.30
CA VAL A 102 5.40 -8.27 10.50
C VAL A 102 6.18 -6.99 10.22
N TYR A 103 6.87 -6.93 9.07
CA TYR A 103 7.56 -5.71 8.65
C TYR A 103 6.60 -4.53 8.51
N GLN A 104 5.45 -4.74 7.87
CA GLN A 104 4.49 -3.66 7.71
C GLN A 104 3.84 -3.24 9.02
N PHE A 105 3.70 -4.12 10.01
CA PHE A 105 3.12 -3.76 11.29
C PHE A 105 3.88 -2.61 11.97
N TRP A 106 5.20 -2.72 12.11
CA TRP A 106 5.99 -1.75 12.91
C TRP A 106 6.08 -0.35 12.27
N ILE A 107 5.94 -0.25 10.94
CA ILE A 107 5.95 1.05 10.25
C ILE A 107 4.67 1.87 10.43
N HIS A 108 3.62 1.32 11.04
CA HIS A 108 2.38 2.05 11.36
C HIS A 108 2.50 2.84 12.66
N THR A 109 3.32 3.89 12.66
CA THR A 109 3.49 4.73 13.85
C THR A 109 3.89 6.17 13.51
N GLU A 110 3.45 7.09 14.36
CA GLU A 110 3.93 8.48 14.39
C GLU A 110 5.12 8.66 15.33
N ALA A 111 5.38 7.70 16.22
CA ALA A 111 6.41 7.83 17.27
C ALA A 111 7.84 7.89 16.71
N VAL A 112 8.08 7.32 15.53
CA VAL A 112 9.38 7.32 14.85
C VAL A 112 9.35 8.38 13.74
N GLY A 113 10.04 9.49 13.96
CA GLY A 113 10.11 10.61 13.01
C GLY A 113 10.77 10.19 11.69
N ARG A 114 12.10 10.02 11.67
CA ARG A 114 12.83 9.58 10.48
C ARG A 114 13.90 8.57 10.83
N MET A 115 14.24 7.75 9.84
CA MET A 115 15.33 6.78 9.94
C MET A 115 16.60 7.34 9.27
N PRO A 116 17.79 6.79 9.55
CA PRO A 116 19.01 7.17 8.85
C PRO A 116 18.85 7.11 7.32
N ARG A 117 19.50 8.04 6.60
CA ARG A 117 19.32 8.22 5.15
C ARG A 117 19.55 6.94 4.34
N TRP A 118 20.52 6.11 4.72
CA TRP A 118 20.79 4.85 4.04
C TRP A 118 19.63 3.85 4.21
N PHE A 119 18.96 3.88 5.35
CA PHE A 119 17.81 3.03 5.63
C PHE A 119 16.60 3.52 4.81
N GLU A 120 16.31 4.83 4.82
CA GLU A 120 15.24 5.42 4.00
C GLU A 120 15.49 5.34 2.49
N ALA A 121 16.72 5.06 2.06
CA ALA A 121 17.02 4.81 0.65
C ALA A 121 16.50 3.45 0.19
N VAL A 122 16.52 2.43 1.07
CA VAL A 122 16.29 1.02 0.73
C VAL A 122 14.95 0.50 1.28
N PHE A 123 14.62 0.88 2.50
CA PHE A 123 13.54 0.31 3.29
C PHE A 123 12.35 1.26 3.41
N ASN A 124 11.14 0.69 3.46
CA ASN A 124 9.96 1.43 3.85
C ASN A 124 10.05 1.76 5.34
N THR A 125 9.68 2.97 5.72
CA THR A 125 9.87 3.49 7.07
C THR A 125 8.57 4.08 7.59
N PRO A 126 8.46 4.35 8.90
CA PRO A 126 7.31 5.06 9.44
C PRO A 126 7.03 6.38 8.69
N SER A 127 8.07 7.15 8.33
CA SER A 127 7.92 8.38 7.54
C SER A 127 7.30 8.15 6.16
N HIS A 128 7.79 7.16 5.44
CA HIS A 128 7.26 6.80 4.12
C HIS A 128 5.82 6.28 4.20
N HIS A 129 5.51 5.47 5.23
CA HIS A 129 4.18 4.86 5.38
C HIS A 129 3.14 5.84 5.93
N ARG A 130 3.55 6.84 6.72
CA ARG A 130 2.65 7.96 7.06
C ARG A 130 2.21 8.73 5.81
N VAL A 131 3.14 8.99 4.87
CA VAL A 131 2.79 9.61 3.57
C VAL A 131 1.79 8.74 2.81
N HIS A 132 2.00 7.43 2.80
CA HIS A 132 1.08 6.49 2.15
C HIS A 132 -0.36 6.57 2.71
N HIS A 133 -0.49 6.71 4.03
CA HIS A 133 -1.80 6.83 4.70
C HIS A 133 -2.39 8.25 4.71
N ALA A 134 -1.68 9.22 4.15
CA ALA A 134 -2.10 10.60 4.19
C ALA A 134 -3.16 10.93 3.12
N THR A 135 -4.03 11.88 3.46
CA THR A 135 -5.05 12.46 2.58
C THR A 135 -4.65 13.83 2.04
N ASN A 136 -3.48 14.34 2.41
CA ASN A 136 -2.94 15.58 1.87
C ASN A 136 -2.78 15.43 0.33
N PRO A 137 -3.17 16.45 -0.47
CA PRO A 137 -3.09 16.36 -1.93
C PRO A 137 -1.73 15.90 -2.48
N LEU A 138 -0.62 16.35 -1.90
CA LEU A 138 0.74 15.95 -2.29
C LEU A 138 0.99 14.44 -2.12
N TYR A 139 0.40 13.84 -1.11
CA TYR A 139 0.68 12.49 -0.64
C TYR A 139 -0.30 11.43 -1.15
N LEU A 140 -1.44 11.85 -1.72
CA LEU A 140 -2.41 10.92 -2.30
C LEU A 140 -1.74 10.00 -3.33
N ASP A 141 -2.03 8.70 -3.25
CA ASP A 141 -1.55 7.70 -4.21
C ASP A 141 -0.01 7.66 -4.33
N ARG A 142 0.70 7.63 -3.18
CA ARG A 142 2.16 7.55 -3.09
C ARG A 142 2.61 6.44 -2.13
N ASN A 143 3.86 6.01 -2.29
CA ASN A 143 4.56 5.07 -1.41
C ASN A 143 3.83 3.71 -1.21
N TYR A 144 3.68 2.93 -2.27
CA TYR A 144 2.98 1.63 -2.27
C TYR A 144 3.83 0.45 -1.79
N ALA A 145 5.13 0.59 -1.61
CA ALA A 145 6.00 -0.51 -1.24
C ALA A 145 5.63 -1.09 0.13
N GLY A 146 5.80 -2.41 0.29
CA GLY A 146 5.67 -3.08 1.58
C GLY A 146 6.92 -2.83 2.42
N ALA A 147 7.95 -3.67 2.23
CA ALA A 147 9.20 -3.56 2.99
C ALA A 147 10.30 -2.72 2.34
N LEU A 148 10.37 -2.69 1.00
CA LEU A 148 11.49 -2.08 0.27
C LEU A 148 11.01 -0.85 -0.54
N ILE A 149 11.33 0.35 -0.09
CA ILE A 149 10.90 1.61 -0.74
C ILE A 149 11.51 1.81 -2.14
N VAL A 150 12.53 1.02 -2.49
CA VAL A 150 13.16 1.03 -3.82
C VAL A 150 12.14 0.85 -4.96
N TRP A 151 11.04 0.12 -4.72
CA TRP A 151 9.99 -0.05 -5.73
C TRP A 151 9.30 1.26 -6.06
N ASP A 152 8.98 2.07 -5.06
CA ASP A 152 8.38 3.38 -5.29
C ASP A 152 9.32 4.34 -6.01
N ARG A 153 10.62 4.24 -5.73
CA ARG A 153 11.64 5.03 -6.44
C ARG A 153 11.74 4.61 -7.90
N LEU A 154 11.80 3.30 -8.15
CA LEU A 154 11.90 2.72 -9.49
C LEU A 154 10.68 3.06 -10.36
N PHE A 155 9.48 3.05 -9.78
CA PHE A 155 8.23 3.25 -10.51
C PHE A 155 7.67 4.69 -10.39
N GLY A 156 8.43 5.63 -9.83
CA GLY A 156 8.08 7.05 -9.78
C GLY A 156 6.89 7.39 -8.85
N THR A 157 6.63 6.54 -7.86
CA THR A 157 5.55 6.73 -6.87
C THR A 157 6.06 7.15 -5.49
N PHE A 158 7.38 7.29 -5.34
CA PHE A 158 8.00 7.77 -4.11
C PHE A 158 7.69 9.24 -3.85
N GLN A 159 7.24 9.53 -2.63
CA GLN A 159 7.04 10.88 -2.11
C GLN A 159 7.61 10.95 -0.70
N ARG A 160 8.55 11.87 -0.50
CA ARG A 160 9.12 12.14 0.82
C ARG A 160 8.10 12.90 1.68
N GLU A 161 8.03 12.56 2.96
CA GLU A 161 7.34 13.39 3.96
C GLU A 161 8.00 14.76 4.02
N ARG A 162 7.22 15.83 4.03
CA ARG A 162 7.68 17.22 4.14
C ARG A 162 7.44 17.73 5.55
N CYS A 163 8.45 18.36 6.14
CA CYS A 163 8.37 18.92 7.49
C CYS A 163 7.42 20.13 7.54
N ASP A 164 7.24 20.85 6.43
CA ASP A 164 6.36 22.01 6.30
C ASP A 164 4.90 21.65 5.95
N LEU A 165 4.59 20.35 5.83
CA LEU A 165 3.25 19.86 5.50
C LEU A 165 2.80 18.78 6.50
N PRO A 166 2.13 19.17 7.59
CA PRO A 166 1.58 18.23 8.57
C PRO A 166 0.62 17.24 7.93
N ILE A 167 0.72 15.97 8.34
CA ILE A 167 -0.07 14.88 7.75
C ILE A 167 -1.51 14.91 8.28
N ARG A 168 -2.45 14.61 7.39
CA ARG A 168 -3.86 14.37 7.69
C ARG A 168 -4.24 12.97 7.27
N TYR A 169 -4.76 12.16 8.18
CA TYR A 169 -5.12 10.77 7.92
C TYR A 169 -6.61 10.58 7.59
N GLY A 170 -6.96 9.35 7.23
CA GLY A 170 -8.31 8.94 6.87
C GLY A 170 -8.47 8.77 5.36
N ILE A 171 -9.68 9.04 4.89
CA ILE A 171 -10.01 9.04 3.46
C ILE A 171 -10.58 10.40 3.06
N ILE A 172 -10.48 10.78 1.77
CA ILE A 172 -10.90 12.09 1.27
C ILE A 172 -12.32 12.46 1.75
N LYS A 173 -13.22 11.49 1.77
CA LYS A 173 -14.56 11.62 2.36
C LYS A 173 -14.66 10.74 3.60
N GLN A 174 -14.53 11.35 4.78
CA GLN A 174 -14.57 10.64 6.05
C GLN A 174 -15.91 9.92 6.24
N LEU A 175 -15.88 8.73 6.86
CA LEU A 175 -17.07 7.90 7.05
C LEU A 175 -18.09 8.51 8.03
N GLY A 176 -17.63 9.23 9.05
CA GLY A 176 -18.49 9.79 10.09
C GLY A 176 -19.27 8.77 10.92
N SER A 177 -18.89 7.49 10.89
CA SER A 177 -19.59 6.39 11.57
C SER A 177 -18.62 5.30 12.03
N PHE A 178 -18.93 4.69 13.17
CA PHE A 178 -18.25 3.51 13.71
C PHE A 178 -18.97 2.20 13.38
N ASN A 179 -20.06 2.24 12.60
CA ASN A 179 -20.77 1.03 12.20
C ASN A 179 -19.87 0.16 11.31
N LEU A 180 -19.62 -1.07 11.75
CA LEU A 180 -18.69 -1.99 11.08
C LEU A 180 -19.11 -2.33 9.65
N LEU A 181 -20.40 -2.60 9.43
CA LEU A 181 -20.92 -2.93 8.10
C LEU A 181 -20.80 -1.74 7.16
N HIS A 182 -21.09 -0.53 7.66
CA HIS A 182 -20.88 0.69 6.87
C HIS A 182 -19.39 0.87 6.53
N ALA A 183 -18.50 0.73 7.52
CA ALA A 183 -17.07 0.87 7.30
C ALA A 183 -16.54 -0.11 6.24
N VAL A 184 -17.02 -1.36 6.23
CA VAL A 184 -16.64 -2.38 5.26
C VAL A 184 -17.27 -2.19 3.88
N PHE A 185 -18.55 -1.86 3.81
CA PHE A 185 -19.30 -1.91 2.55
C PHE A 185 -19.60 -0.55 1.90
N HIS A 186 -19.22 0.59 2.51
CA HIS A 186 -19.51 1.92 1.95
C HIS A 186 -18.98 2.09 0.52
N GLU A 187 -17.73 1.71 0.25
CA GLU A 187 -17.12 1.89 -1.07
C GLU A 187 -17.66 0.88 -2.09
N TRP A 188 -17.94 -0.37 -1.68
CA TRP A 188 -18.64 -1.35 -2.50
C TRP A 188 -20.00 -0.82 -2.96
N ARG A 189 -20.82 -0.33 -2.03
CA ARG A 189 -22.13 0.25 -2.32
C ARG A 189 -22.01 1.49 -3.21
N GLY A 190 -21.04 2.36 -2.93
CA GLY A 190 -20.79 3.56 -3.72
C GLY A 190 -20.37 3.23 -5.16
N MET A 191 -19.45 2.30 -5.33
CA MET A 191 -18.95 1.84 -6.63
C MET A 191 -20.05 1.20 -7.46
N LEU A 192 -20.80 0.25 -6.88
CA LEU A 192 -21.88 -0.43 -7.58
C LEU A 192 -23.03 0.53 -7.90
N GLY A 193 -23.35 1.46 -6.99
CA GLY A 193 -24.31 2.53 -7.24
C GLY A 193 -23.90 3.41 -8.41
N ASP A 194 -22.64 3.83 -8.48
CA ASP A 194 -22.14 4.64 -9.61
C ASP A 194 -22.19 3.85 -10.93
N ALA A 195 -21.76 2.58 -10.93
CA ALA A 195 -21.82 1.73 -12.11
C ALA A 195 -23.27 1.45 -12.56
N TRP A 196 -24.22 1.36 -11.62
CA TRP A 196 -25.63 1.15 -11.93
C TRP A 196 -26.26 2.35 -12.66
N HIS A 197 -25.98 3.57 -12.20
CA HIS A 197 -26.53 4.79 -12.79
C HIS A 197 -25.73 5.33 -13.98
N ALA A 198 -24.52 4.84 -14.21
CA ALA A 198 -23.69 5.26 -15.34
C ALA A 198 -24.27 4.81 -16.69
N PRO A 199 -24.06 5.61 -17.76
CA PRO A 199 -24.30 5.17 -19.13
C PRO A 199 -23.58 3.85 -19.42
N TRP A 200 -24.18 2.97 -20.24
CA TRP A 200 -23.72 1.60 -20.46
C TRP A 200 -22.21 1.51 -20.80
N ARG A 201 -21.72 2.41 -21.65
CA ARG A 201 -20.31 2.49 -22.10
C ARG A 201 -19.31 2.78 -20.98
N HIS A 202 -19.77 3.31 -19.84
CA HIS A 202 -18.93 3.72 -18.72
C HIS A 202 -19.08 2.83 -17.48
N LYS A 203 -20.02 1.89 -17.46
CA LYS A 203 -20.29 1.05 -16.27
C LYS A 203 -19.03 0.34 -15.77
N LEU A 204 -18.30 -0.30 -16.67
CA LEU A 204 -17.06 -1.01 -16.32
C LEU A 204 -15.94 -0.05 -15.88
N SER A 205 -15.94 1.18 -16.40
CA SER A 205 -14.96 2.20 -15.99
C SER A 205 -15.09 2.58 -14.51
N TYR A 206 -16.31 2.58 -13.97
CA TYR A 206 -16.52 2.81 -12.54
C TYR A 206 -16.01 1.67 -11.65
N LEU A 207 -15.75 0.48 -12.19
CA LEU A 207 -15.12 -0.62 -11.46
C LEU A 207 -13.59 -0.61 -11.61
N LEU A 208 -13.11 -0.32 -12.82
CA LEU A 208 -11.71 -0.56 -13.19
C LEU A 208 -10.81 0.68 -13.16
N ARG A 209 -11.35 1.88 -13.31
CA ARG A 209 -10.54 3.12 -13.27
C ARG A 209 -10.22 3.51 -11.82
N PRO A 210 -9.26 4.43 -11.61
CA PRO A 210 -8.90 4.88 -10.28
C PRO A 210 -10.09 5.47 -9.49
N PRO A 211 -10.08 5.36 -8.15
CA PRO A 211 -11.03 6.06 -7.30
C PRO A 211 -11.11 7.55 -7.65
N GLY A 212 -12.33 8.10 -7.63
CA GLY A 212 -12.58 9.50 -8.00
C GLY A 212 -12.76 9.75 -9.50
N TRP A 213 -12.53 8.77 -10.38
CA TRP A 213 -12.88 8.92 -11.79
C TRP A 213 -14.40 9.04 -11.99
N SER A 214 -14.81 9.94 -12.89
CA SER A 214 -16.18 10.01 -13.41
C SER A 214 -16.18 10.30 -14.91
N HIS A 215 -17.24 9.87 -15.60
CA HIS A 215 -17.36 10.00 -17.06
C HIS A 215 -17.70 11.43 -17.52
N ASP A 216 -18.19 12.25 -16.61
CA ASP A 216 -18.70 13.62 -16.81
C ASP A 216 -17.79 14.69 -16.20
N GLY A 217 -16.68 14.30 -15.58
CA GLY A 217 -15.77 15.22 -14.89
C GLY A 217 -16.31 15.79 -13.57
N SER A 218 -17.46 15.32 -13.07
CA SER A 218 -18.03 15.76 -11.78
C SER A 218 -17.17 15.40 -10.56
N ARG A 219 -16.17 14.52 -10.72
CA ARG A 219 -15.27 14.07 -9.66
C ARG A 219 -13.82 14.10 -10.14
N GLU A 220 -12.94 14.19 -9.16
CA GLU A 220 -11.51 14.28 -9.40
C GLU A 220 -10.80 13.12 -8.71
N GLY A 221 -9.91 12.47 -9.47
CA GLY A 221 -8.99 11.50 -8.91
C GLY A 221 -7.80 12.18 -8.21
N SER A 222 -7.06 11.38 -7.45
CA SER A 222 -5.88 11.82 -6.69
C SER A 222 -4.88 12.64 -7.50
N ASP A 223 -4.63 12.26 -8.76
CA ASP A 223 -3.64 12.93 -9.61
C ASP A 223 -4.08 14.37 -9.97
N ALA A 224 -5.35 14.56 -10.30
CA ALA A 224 -5.91 15.89 -10.60
C ALA A 224 -6.01 16.76 -9.34
N ILE A 225 -6.30 16.16 -8.18
CA ILE A 225 -6.29 16.87 -6.89
C ILE A 225 -4.87 17.35 -6.57
N ARG A 226 -3.87 16.49 -6.76
CA ARG A 226 -2.46 16.79 -6.52
C ARG A 226 -1.92 17.87 -7.46
N ALA A 227 -2.14 17.73 -8.77
CA ALA A 227 -1.67 18.67 -9.78
C ALA A 227 -2.16 20.10 -9.49
N ARG A 228 -3.46 20.27 -9.26
CA ARG A 228 -4.07 21.57 -8.89
C ARG A 228 -3.52 22.13 -7.59
N TRP A 229 -3.21 21.28 -6.61
CA TRP A 229 -2.59 21.73 -5.37
C TRP A 229 -1.18 22.26 -5.59
N GLN A 230 -0.40 21.62 -6.46
CA GLN A 230 0.95 22.05 -6.83
C GLN A 230 0.91 23.37 -7.64
N GLU A 231 -0.02 23.49 -8.60
CA GLU A 231 -0.23 24.72 -9.38
C GLU A 231 -0.53 25.92 -8.48
N ARG A 232 -1.46 25.77 -7.52
CA ARG A 232 -1.79 26.85 -6.56
C ARG A 232 -0.63 27.26 -5.66
N ARG A 233 0.36 26.40 -5.46
CA ARG A 233 1.55 26.70 -4.65
C ARG A 233 2.73 27.19 -5.48
N GLY A 234 2.59 27.29 -6.80
CA GLY A 234 3.72 27.61 -7.68
C GLY A 234 4.79 26.52 -7.68
N GLU A 235 4.43 25.28 -7.29
CA GLU A 235 5.34 24.13 -7.24
C GLU A 235 5.40 23.37 -8.59
N VAL A 236 4.75 23.91 -9.63
CA VAL A 236 4.87 23.45 -11.03
C VAL A 236 5.72 24.49 -11.77
N GLY A 237 7.00 24.18 -11.92
CA GLY A 237 8.00 24.94 -12.68
C GLY A 237 9.07 23.99 -13.18
#